data_AF-A0A7R9UGV8-F1
#
_entry.id   AF-A0A7R9UGV8-F1
#
_cell.length_a   1.000
_cell.length_b   1.000
_cell.length_c   1.000
_cell.angle_alpha   90.00
_cell.angle_beta   90.00
_cell.angle_gamma   90.00
#
_symmetry.space_group_name_H-M   'P 1'
#
loop_
_entity.id
_entity.type
_entity.pdbx_description
1 polymer ?
#
loop_
_entity_poly.entity_id
_entity_poly.type
_entity_poly.pdbx_seq_one_letter_code
_entity_poly.pdbx_strand_id
1 'polypeptide(L)'
;ADLFVATIPLAASSGLYAVLAHMQPVRVRVATYNVLSSHLADPSHFPRCAPADLDAAVRLPRVLAKLRAETAQKSVIALQEVSMDWAGELHTFFAAEGYQFVTALYGRYFNGYMGVGLAWPISEYEVAAVSIKRIADTRQWPRGAP
;
A
#
# COMPACT_ATOMS: atom_id res chain seq x y z
N ALA A 1 6.28 -13.01 -4.40
CA ALA A 1 5.79 -11.79 -3.74
C ALA A 1 4.32 -12.03 -3.46
N ASP A 2 4.03 -12.38 -2.21
CA ASP A 2 2.75 -12.95 -1.80
C ASP A 2 1.78 -11.82 -1.45
N LEU A 3 0.60 -11.87 -2.06
CA LEU A 3 -0.52 -11.04 -1.69
C LEU A 3 -1.10 -11.62 -0.40
N PHE A 4 -0.98 -10.88 0.70
CA PHE A 4 -1.66 -11.25 1.94
C PHE A 4 -3.01 -10.52 1.99
N VAL A 5 -4.08 -11.32 2.04
CA VAL A 5 -5.45 -10.82 2.17
C VAL A 5 -5.92 -11.09 3.60
N ALA A 6 -6.17 -10.03 4.36
CA ALA A 6 -6.77 -10.13 5.68
C ALA A 6 -8.23 -9.68 5.64
N THR A 7 -9.10 -10.41 6.34
CA THR A 7 -10.45 -9.93 6.69
C THR A 7 -10.46 -9.56 8.16
N ILE A 8 -10.71 -8.29 8.47
CA ILE A 8 -10.72 -7.78 9.85
C ILE A 8 -12.19 -7.51 10.23
N PRO A 9 -12.72 -8.10 11.31
CA PRO A 9 -14.02 -7.73 11.85
C PRO A 9 -13.93 -6.37 12.56
N LEU A 10 -14.77 -5.41 12.17
CA LEU A 10 -14.85 -4.12 12.85
C LEU A 10 -15.77 -4.23 14.07
N ALA A 11 -15.26 -4.00 15.28
CA ALA A 11 -16.08 -4.01 16.50
C ALA A 11 -16.85 -2.69 16.64
N ALA A 12 -18.18 -2.76 16.76
CA ALA A 12 -19.02 -1.61 17.07
C ALA A 12 -18.80 -1.16 18.53
N SER A 13 -18.64 0.14 18.76
CA SER A 13 -18.48 0.72 20.08
C SER A 13 -19.77 0.61 20.91
N SER A 14 -19.59 0.31 22.20
CA SER A 14 -20.62 0.01 23.19
C SER A 14 -21.56 1.20 23.46
N GLY A 15 -22.83 1.09 23.06
CA GLY A 15 -23.84 2.10 23.37
C GLY A 15 -25.31 1.80 23.05
N LEU A 16 -25.66 0.75 22.28
CA LEU A 16 -27.06 0.42 21.96
C LEU A 16 -27.30 -1.11 21.92
N TYR A 17 -27.26 -1.76 23.07
CA TYR A 17 -27.24 -3.23 23.18
C TYR A 17 -28.54 -3.96 22.76
N ALA A 18 -29.64 -3.28 22.42
CA ALA A 18 -30.90 -3.94 22.09
C ALA A 18 -31.26 -4.01 20.59
N VAL A 19 -30.57 -3.25 19.72
CA VAL A 19 -30.86 -3.22 18.26
C VAL A 19 -29.73 -3.88 17.43
N LEU A 20 -28.59 -4.20 18.06
CA LEU A 20 -27.37 -4.63 17.37
C LEU A 20 -27.23 -6.16 17.18
N ALA A 21 -28.15 -6.97 17.69
CA ALA A 21 -28.06 -8.44 17.60
C ALA A 21 -28.15 -8.99 16.16
N HIS A 22 -28.38 -8.15 15.15
CA HIS A 22 -28.47 -8.52 13.73
C HIS A 22 -27.48 -7.78 12.82
N MET A 23 -26.54 -7.01 13.37
CA MET A 23 -25.47 -6.47 12.53
C MET A 23 -24.48 -7.58 12.18
N GLN A 24 -24.54 -8.03 10.94
CA GLN A 24 -23.50 -8.88 10.37
C GLN A 24 -22.14 -8.18 10.52
N PRO A 25 -21.07 -8.91 10.85
CA PRO A 25 -19.74 -8.31 10.95
C PRO A 25 -19.37 -7.70 9.60
N VAL A 26 -19.05 -6.40 9.61
CA VAL A 26 -18.52 -5.73 8.42
C VAL A 26 -17.18 -6.38 8.09
N ARG A 27 -17.09 -6.96 6.88
CA ARG A 27 -15.87 -7.58 6.38
C ARG A 27 -15.13 -6.57 5.53
N VAL A 28 -13.98 -6.12 6.01
CA VAL A 28 -13.07 -5.29 5.22
C VAL A 28 -12.03 -6.19 4.56
N ARG A 29 -11.89 -6.08 3.23
CA ARG A 29 -10.80 -6.73 2.50
C ARG A 29 -9.60 -5.81 2.47
N VAL A 30 -8.46 -6.29 2.95
CA VAL A 30 -7.19 -5.57 2.92
C VAL A 30 -6.18 -6.36 2.12
N ALA A 31 -5.56 -5.71 1.13
CA ALA A 31 -4.46 -6.24 0.34
C ALA A 31 -3.18 -5.50 0.69
N THR A 32 -2.09 -6.22 0.94
CA THR A 32 -0.76 -5.61 1.09
C THR A 32 0.19 -6.11 0.03
N TYR A 33 0.97 -5.21 -0.57
CA TYR A 33 1.90 -5.57 -1.63
C TYR A 33 3.14 -4.67 -1.65
N ASN A 34 4.31 -5.30 -1.52
CA ASN A 34 5.58 -4.66 -1.80
C ASN A 34 5.82 -4.67 -3.31
N VAL A 35 5.89 -3.49 -3.92
CA VAL A 35 6.00 -3.36 -5.38
C VAL A 35 7.44 -3.50 -5.90
N LEU A 36 8.41 -3.60 -4.99
CA LEU A 36 9.85 -3.56 -5.22
C LEU A 36 10.24 -2.28 -5.97
N SER A 37 10.92 -1.34 -5.31
CA SER A 37 11.35 -0.11 -6.00
C SER A 37 12.22 -0.49 -7.21
N SER A 38 11.96 0.12 -8.38
CA SER A 38 12.75 -0.18 -9.59
C SER A 38 14.24 0.15 -9.42
N HIS A 39 14.58 1.09 -8.54
CA HIS A 39 15.96 1.40 -8.15
C HIS A 39 16.65 0.25 -7.40
N LEU A 40 15.90 -0.74 -6.90
CA LEU A 40 16.42 -1.92 -6.19
C LEU A 40 16.34 -3.20 -7.03
N ALA A 41 15.79 -3.14 -8.25
CA ALA A 41 15.54 -4.27 -9.13
C ALA A 41 16.76 -4.66 -9.99
N ASP A 42 17.98 -4.48 -9.49
CA ASP A 42 19.20 -4.80 -10.24
C ASP A 42 19.31 -6.33 -10.51
N PRO A 43 19.60 -6.76 -11.75
CA PRO A 43 19.72 -8.18 -12.09
C PRO A 43 20.71 -8.98 -11.24
N SER A 44 21.76 -8.35 -10.70
CA SER A 44 22.72 -9.01 -9.81
C SER A 44 22.08 -9.48 -8.50
N HIS A 45 21.02 -8.81 -8.02
CA HIS A 45 20.26 -9.21 -6.85
C HIS A 45 19.24 -10.33 -7.17
N PHE A 46 18.87 -10.50 -8.44
CA PHE A 46 17.84 -11.43 -8.90
C PHE A 46 18.36 -12.36 -10.01
N PRO A 47 19.40 -13.19 -9.75
CA PRO A 47 20.06 -14.00 -10.78
C PRO A 47 19.18 -15.08 -11.41
N ARG A 48 18.00 -15.37 -10.81
CA ARG A 48 17.01 -16.32 -11.33
C ARG A 48 15.91 -15.68 -12.15
N CYS A 49 15.91 -14.35 -12.29
CA CYS A 49 14.97 -13.61 -13.13
C CYS A 49 15.64 -13.29 -14.47
N ALA A 50 14.87 -13.34 -15.55
CA ALA A 50 15.34 -12.79 -16.82
C ALA A 50 15.55 -11.28 -16.64
N PRO A 51 16.72 -10.71 -16.98
CA PRO A 51 16.99 -9.29 -16.76
C PRO A 51 15.95 -8.35 -17.40
N ALA A 52 15.40 -8.73 -18.55
CA ALA A 52 14.33 -7.97 -19.21
C ALA A 52 13.03 -7.90 -18.39
N ASP A 53 12.75 -8.89 -17.55
CA ASP A 53 11.58 -8.87 -16.64
C ASP A 53 11.78 -7.99 -15.42
N LEU A 54 13.01 -7.50 -15.18
CA LEU A 54 13.32 -6.57 -14.09
C LEU A 54 13.16 -5.10 -14.51
N ASP A 55 13.06 -4.84 -15.81
CA ASP A 55 12.86 -3.50 -16.36
C ASP A 55 11.57 -2.85 -15.82
N ALA A 56 11.66 -1.57 -15.45
CA ALA A 56 10.55 -0.85 -14.82
C ALA A 56 9.33 -0.73 -15.75
N ALA A 57 9.53 -0.49 -17.05
CA ALA A 57 8.45 -0.35 -18.02
C ALA A 57 7.77 -1.70 -18.31
N VAL A 58 8.48 -2.81 -18.12
CA VAL A 58 7.92 -4.17 -18.21
C VAL A 58 7.16 -4.54 -16.93
N ARG A 59 7.70 -4.19 -15.75
CA ARG A 59 7.11 -4.57 -14.46
C ARG A 59 5.87 -3.78 -14.10
N LEU A 60 5.86 -2.46 -14.31
CA LEU A 60 4.77 -1.60 -13.86
C LEU A 60 3.40 -2.06 -14.39
N PRO A 61 3.21 -2.35 -15.69
CA PRO A 61 1.93 -2.86 -16.19
C PRO A 61 1.47 -4.16 -15.51
N ARG A 62 2.41 -5.05 -15.16
CA ARG A 62 2.11 -6.31 -14.44
C ARG A 62 1.71 -6.05 -12.99
N VAL A 63 2.34 -5.07 -12.35
CA VAL A 63 1.95 -4.60 -11.01
C VAL A 63 0.54 -4.02 -11.06
N LEU A 64 0.26 -3.11 -11.98
CA LEU A 64 -1.07 -2.50 -12.14
C LEU A 64 -2.16 -3.54 -12.42
N ALA A 65 -1.86 -4.58 -13.21
CA ALA A 65 -2.80 -5.69 -13.44
C ALA A 65 -3.16 -6.45 -12.15
N LYS A 66 -2.19 -6.68 -11.26
CA LYS A 66 -2.46 -7.28 -9.94
C LYS A 66 -3.29 -6.34 -9.06
N LEU A 67 -2.97 -5.06 -9.05
CA LEU A 67 -3.71 -4.06 -8.27
C LEU A 67 -5.16 -3.94 -8.77
N ARG A 68 -5.38 -4.01 -10.09
CA ARG A 68 -6.72 -3.98 -10.69
C ARG A 68 -7.62 -5.14 -10.24
N ALA A 69 -7.04 -6.32 -10.03
CA ALA A 69 -7.78 -7.44 -9.47
C ALA A 69 -8.29 -7.12 -8.04
N GLU A 70 -7.51 -6.39 -7.25
CA GLU A 70 -7.90 -5.98 -5.90
C GLU A 70 -8.83 -4.76 -5.88
N THR A 71 -8.71 -3.84 -6.85
CA THR A 71 -9.64 -2.70 -6.97
C THR A 71 -11.05 -3.17 -7.28
N ALA A 72 -11.19 -4.18 -8.17
CA ALA A 72 -12.46 -4.84 -8.49
C ALA A 72 -13.12 -5.49 -7.26
N GLN A 73 -12.34 -5.91 -6.27
CA GLN A 73 -12.82 -6.48 -5.01
C GLN A 73 -13.05 -5.43 -3.92
N LYS A 74 -12.94 -4.14 -4.24
CA LYS A 74 -13.13 -3.01 -3.30
C LYS A 74 -12.18 -3.09 -2.08
N SER A 75 -10.98 -3.60 -2.28
CA SER A 75 -10.01 -3.80 -1.21
C SER A 75 -9.40 -2.48 -0.74
N VAL A 76 -9.08 -2.34 0.55
CA VAL A 76 -8.11 -1.34 0.99
C VAL A 76 -6.71 -1.87 0.64
N ILE A 77 -5.91 -1.09 -0.09
CA ILE A 77 -4.64 -1.55 -0.66
C ILE A 77 -3.47 -0.80 -0.01
N ALA A 78 -2.58 -1.52 0.67
CA ALA A 78 -1.37 -0.98 1.28
C ALA A 78 -0.14 -1.39 0.48
N LEU A 79 0.63 -0.42 0.01
CA LEU A 79 1.83 -0.63 -0.80
C LEU A 79 3.10 -0.31 -0.02
N GLN A 80 4.14 -1.12 -0.22
CA GLN A 80 5.50 -0.86 0.25
C GLN A 80 6.46 -0.73 -0.91
N GLU A 81 7.59 -0.06 -0.68
CA GLU A 81 8.62 0.26 -1.68
C GLU A 81 8.07 1.01 -2.91
N VAL A 82 7.08 1.87 -2.69
CA VAL A 82 6.58 2.77 -3.73
C VAL A 82 7.68 3.80 -4.04
N SER A 83 8.24 3.78 -5.25
CA SER A 83 9.24 4.76 -5.67
C SER A 83 8.62 6.06 -6.16
N MET A 84 9.40 7.14 -6.18
CA MET A 84 9.00 8.42 -6.75
C MET A 84 8.63 8.30 -8.24
N ASP A 85 9.36 7.48 -9.00
CA ASP A 85 9.10 7.25 -10.43
C ASP A 85 7.71 6.66 -10.70
N TRP A 86 7.24 5.80 -9.79
CA TRP A 86 5.95 5.10 -9.93
C TRP A 86 4.82 5.81 -9.19
N ALA A 87 5.12 6.79 -8.33
CA ALA A 87 4.11 7.48 -7.54
C ALA A 87 3.05 8.16 -8.43
N GLY A 88 3.47 8.87 -9.49
CA GLY A 88 2.54 9.54 -10.41
C GLY A 88 1.63 8.58 -11.17
N GLU A 89 2.20 7.47 -11.66
CA GLU A 89 1.45 6.41 -12.35
C GLU A 89 0.45 5.72 -11.42
N LEU A 90 0.84 5.44 -10.17
CA LEU A 90 -0.04 4.86 -9.17
C LEU A 90 -1.17 5.81 -8.76
N HIS A 91 -0.89 7.11 -8.62
CA HIS A 91 -1.92 8.12 -8.38
C HIS A 91 -2.94 8.15 -9.52
N THR A 92 -2.47 8.16 -10.77
CA THR A 92 -3.34 8.15 -11.96
C THR A 92 -4.17 6.88 -12.03
N PHE A 93 -3.54 5.71 -11.82
CA PHE A 93 -4.21 4.42 -11.80
C PHE A 93 -5.32 4.36 -10.75
N PHE A 94 -5.01 4.66 -9.48
CA PHE A 94 -6.02 4.57 -8.42
C PHE A 94 -7.15 5.57 -8.61
N ALA A 95 -6.85 6.80 -9.05
CA ALA A 95 -7.90 7.77 -9.37
C ALA A 95 -8.85 7.25 -10.47
N ALA A 96 -8.32 6.63 -11.53
CA ALA A 96 -9.11 6.04 -12.61
C ALA A 96 -9.97 4.85 -12.15
N GLU A 97 -9.52 4.12 -11.13
CA GLU A 97 -10.24 2.98 -10.54
C GLU A 97 -11.26 3.39 -9.47
N GLY A 98 -11.46 4.70 -9.23
CA GLY A 98 -12.39 5.21 -8.21
C GLY A 98 -11.84 5.12 -6.79
N TYR A 99 -10.52 5.23 -6.63
CA TYR A 99 -9.83 5.16 -5.36
C TYR A 99 -9.16 6.49 -5.02
N GLN A 100 -9.15 6.80 -3.73
CA GLN A 100 -8.24 7.79 -3.19
C GLN A 100 -6.93 7.09 -2.80
N PHE A 101 -5.80 7.72 -3.09
CA PHE A 101 -4.47 7.19 -2.82
C PHE A 101 -3.59 8.25 -2.16
N VAL A 102 -2.90 7.87 -1.09
CA VAL A 102 -1.92 8.71 -0.40
C VAL A 102 -0.60 7.97 -0.32
N THR A 103 0.50 8.70 -0.56
CA THR A 103 1.86 8.20 -0.42
C THR A 103 2.63 8.94 0.68
N ALA A 104 3.58 8.26 1.29
CA ALA A 104 4.55 8.82 2.22
C ALA A 104 5.94 8.31 1.83
N LEU A 105 6.65 9.12 1.05
CA LEU A 105 7.97 8.82 0.49
C LEU A 105 9.06 9.31 1.46
N TYR A 106 9.78 8.38 2.09
CA TYR A 106 10.77 8.69 3.14
C TYR A 106 12.18 8.15 2.82
N GLY A 107 12.37 7.57 1.64
CA GLY A 107 13.63 7.01 1.18
C GLY A 107 14.67 8.08 0.81
N ARG A 108 15.68 7.66 0.07
CA ARG A 108 16.77 8.52 -0.42
C ARG A 108 16.99 8.26 -1.90
N TYR A 109 17.84 9.06 -2.54
CA TYR A 109 18.14 8.92 -3.97
C TYR A 109 18.43 7.46 -4.41
N PHE A 110 19.27 6.73 -3.67
CA PHE A 110 19.67 5.35 -4.03
C PHE A 110 18.52 4.33 -4.12
N ASN A 111 17.38 4.59 -3.48
CA ASN A 111 16.22 3.70 -3.51
C ASN A 111 15.01 4.32 -4.21
N GLY A 112 15.23 5.38 -5.00
CA GLY A 112 14.17 6.09 -5.72
C GLY A 112 13.24 6.86 -4.78
N TYR A 113 13.76 7.32 -3.65
CA TYR A 113 13.00 7.97 -2.58
C TYR A 113 11.80 7.13 -2.11
N MET A 114 11.95 5.80 -2.08
CA MET A 114 10.80 4.92 -1.87
C MET A 114 10.14 5.11 -0.51
N GLY A 115 8.88 4.71 -0.42
CA GLY A 115 8.14 4.70 0.83
C GLY A 115 6.94 3.77 0.77
N VAL A 116 5.85 4.23 1.38
CA VAL A 116 4.59 3.49 1.46
C VAL A 116 3.45 4.23 0.77
N GLY A 117 2.44 3.49 0.37
CA GLY A 117 1.19 4.03 -0.16
C GLY A 117 -0.03 3.34 0.46
N LEU A 118 -1.14 4.05 0.56
CA LEU A 118 -2.42 3.50 1.00
C LEU A 118 -3.53 3.99 0.08
N ALA A 119 -4.29 3.06 -0.49
CA ALA A 119 -5.42 3.33 -1.36
C ALA A 119 -6.72 2.73 -0.80
N TRP A 120 -7.84 3.40 -1.00
CA TRP A 120 -9.17 2.93 -0.60
C TRP A 120 -10.26 3.37 -1.59
N PRO A 121 -11.31 2.57 -1.79
CA PRO A 121 -12.41 2.92 -2.68
C PRO A 121 -13.25 4.05 -2.09
N ILE A 122 -13.41 5.14 -2.84
CA ILE A 122 -14.20 6.31 -2.40
C ILE A 122 -15.70 6.01 -2.27
N SER A 123 -16.17 4.91 -2.87
CA SER A 123 -17.57 4.48 -2.78
C SER A 123 -17.92 3.80 -1.45
N GLU A 124 -16.92 3.30 -0.71
CA GLU A 124 -17.15 2.52 0.53
C GLU A 124 -16.67 3.24 1.79
N TYR A 125 -15.71 4.16 1.66
CA TYR A 125 -15.06 4.81 2.80
C TYR A 125 -15.02 6.32 2.64
N GLU A 126 -15.37 7.01 3.73
CA GLU A 126 -15.11 8.42 3.92
C GLU A 126 -13.83 8.61 4.74
N VAL A 127 -13.02 9.58 4.35
CA VAL A 127 -11.75 9.88 5.02
C VAL A 127 -11.99 10.85 6.16
N ALA A 128 -11.94 10.37 7.39
CA ALA A 128 -11.99 11.24 8.56
C ALA A 128 -10.68 12.02 8.78
N ALA A 129 -9.53 11.33 8.65
CA ALA A 129 -8.21 11.92 8.81
C ALA A 129 -7.12 11.03 8.20
N VAL A 130 -6.01 11.64 7.76
CA VAL A 130 -4.79 10.94 7.32
C VAL A 130 -3.61 11.43 8.14
N SER A 131 -2.82 10.50 8.70
CA SER A 131 -1.62 10.82 9.47
C SER A 131 -0.43 10.08 8.90
N ILE A 132 0.61 10.83 8.53
CA ILE A 132 1.88 10.29 8.07
C ILE A 132 2.90 10.47 9.19
N LYS A 133 3.48 9.36 9.65
CA LYS A 133 4.46 9.36 10.74
C LYS A 133 5.70 8.58 10.33
N ARG A 134 6.88 9.17 10.56
CA ARG A 134 8.15 8.47 10.44
C ARG A 134 8.52 7.88 11.81
N ILE A 135 8.68 6.56 11.89
CA ILE A 135 8.96 5.85 13.16
C ILE A 135 10.24 6.40 13.84
N ALA A 136 11.23 6.81 13.06
CA ALA A 136 12.45 7.43 13.57
C ALA A 136 12.18 8.70 14.39
N ASP A 137 11.07 9.40 14.16
CA ASP A 137 10.73 10.62 14.88
C ASP A 137 9.87 10.36 16.12
N THR A 138 9.36 9.14 16.30
CA THR A 138 8.43 8.81 17.39
C THR A 138 9.09 8.05 18.55
N ARG A 139 10.33 7.58 18.37
CA ARG A 139 11.09 6.90 19.43
C ARG A 139 12.17 7.80 20.02
N GLN A 140 12.34 7.69 21.34
CA GLN A 140 13.57 8.14 22.00
C GLN A 140 14.67 7.12 21.71
N TRP A 141 15.55 7.45 20.76
CA TRP A 141 16.69 6.61 20.42
C TRP A 141 17.77 6.72 21.50
N PRO A 142 18.44 5.63 21.89
CA PRO A 142 19.63 5.70 22.72
C PRO A 142 20.64 6.64 22.06
N ARG A 143 21.26 7.55 22.84
CA ARG A 143 22.38 8.35 22.32
C ARG A 143 23.49 7.38 21.90
N GLY A 144 23.93 7.47 20.65
CA GLY A 144 25.07 6.68 20.18
C GLY A 144 26.28 6.93 21.09
N ALA A 145 27.09 5.89 21.33
CA ALA A 145 28.39 6.07 21.96
C ALA A 145 29.20 7.11 21.15
N PRO A 146 29.96 7.99 21.81
CA PRO A 146 30.74 9.03 21.16
C PRO A 146 31.74 8.47 20.13
#